data_AF-A0A661W1U2-F1
#
_entry.id   AF-A0A661W1U2-F1
#
_cell.length_a   1.000
_cell.length_b   1.000
_cell.length_c   1.000
_cell.angle_alpha   90.00
_cell.angle_beta   90.00
_cell.angle_gamma   90.00
#
_symmetry.space_group_name_H-M   'P 1'
#
loop_
_entity.id
_entity.type
_entity.pdbx_description
1 polymer ?
#
loop_
_entity_poly.entity_id
_entity_poly.type
_entity_poly.pdbx_seq_one_letter_code
_entity_poly.pdbx_strand_id
1 'polypeptide(L)'
;MHKLVFCWIALVAVIALLAVACGGEKPPPDLSDANIIELIIGLIEGENHHASEPYFITTPSGAVIPAPAPYAEFTVAVGSDNVTIVQAHSGTVEVYAAGTWQTLEAGEQTVVWPGKAPSTPAPVIPLDRDSYLQDPELGGG
;
A
#
# COMPACT_ATOMS: atom_id res chain seq x y z
N MET A 1 45.77 -37.09 6.09
CA MET A 1 44.31 -37.12 6.27
C MET A 1 43.75 -35.72 6.56
N HIS A 2 43.98 -34.72 5.69
CA HIS A 2 43.63 -33.31 5.98
C HIS A 2 42.89 -32.59 4.82
N LYS A 3 42.46 -33.30 3.76
CA LYS A 3 41.80 -32.70 2.59
C LYS A 3 40.27 -32.85 2.56
N LEU A 4 39.67 -33.61 3.49
CA LEU A 4 38.23 -33.90 3.51
C LEU A 4 37.39 -32.91 4.35
N VAL A 5 38.02 -32.16 5.26
CA VAL A 5 37.30 -31.26 6.19
C VAL A 5 37.01 -29.89 5.56
N PHE A 6 37.80 -29.46 4.57
CA PHE A 6 37.65 -28.14 3.94
C PHE A 6 36.50 -28.05 2.91
N CYS A 7 36.03 -29.19 2.38
CA CYS A 7 34.98 -29.21 1.36
C CYS A 7 33.57 -29.03 1.95
N TRP A 8 33.38 -29.36 3.23
CA TRP A 8 32.08 -29.26 3.90
C TRP A 8 31.75 -27.84 4.36
N ILE A 9 32.75 -27.04 4.73
CA ILE A 9 32.53 -25.68 5.22
C ILE A 9 32.12 -24.74 4.07
N ALA A 10 32.69 -24.93 2.88
CA ALA A 10 32.31 -24.17 1.68
C ALA A 10 30.86 -24.49 1.22
N LEU A 11 30.41 -25.74 1.38
CA LEU A 11 29.05 -26.15 0.98
C LEU A 11 27.98 -25.55 1.91
N VAL A 12 28.26 -25.45 3.22
CA VAL A 12 27.32 -24.86 4.20
C VAL A 12 27.20 -23.35 4.03
N ALA A 13 28.29 -22.65 3.67
CA ALA A 13 28.25 -21.21 3.44
C ALA A 13 27.40 -20.82 2.22
N VAL A 14 27.39 -21.64 1.16
CA VAL A 14 26.56 -21.41 -0.04
C VAL A 14 25.07 -21.66 0.26
N ILE A 15 24.74 -22.65 1.08
CA ILE A 15 23.35 -22.92 1.49
C ILE A 15 22.83 -21.85 2.46
N ALA A 16 23.69 -21.33 3.35
CA ALA A 16 23.33 -20.23 4.24
C ALA A 16 23.12 -18.90 3.48
N LEU A 17 23.86 -18.65 2.39
CA LEU A 17 23.61 -17.49 1.52
C LEU A 17 22.34 -17.65 0.66
N LEU A 18 21.94 -18.88 0.32
CA LEU A 18 20.71 -19.16 -0.43
C LEU A 18 19.43 -19.04 0.42
N ALA A 19 19.53 -19.10 1.76
CA ALA A 19 18.39 -18.93 2.66
C ALA A 19 17.98 -17.46 2.88
N VAL A 20 18.81 -16.49 2.50
CA VAL A 20 18.52 -15.04 2.63
C VAL A 20 17.76 -14.50 1.40
N ALA A 21 17.55 -15.32 0.37
CA ALA A 21 16.83 -14.96 -0.85
C ALA A 21 15.35 -15.40 -0.87
N CYS A 22 14.80 -15.85 0.26
CA CYS A 22 13.35 -15.90 0.44
C CYS A 22 12.87 -14.48 0.77
N GLY A 23 12.74 -13.64 -0.25
CA GLY A 23 11.89 -12.45 -0.18
C GLY A 23 10.47 -12.93 0.07
N GLY A 24 10.10 -13.07 1.34
CA GLY A 24 8.74 -13.41 1.71
C GLY A 24 7.83 -12.30 1.22
N GLU A 25 6.93 -12.61 0.30
CA GLU A 25 5.83 -11.71 -0.03
C GLU A 25 5.15 -11.31 1.28
N LYS A 26 5.07 -10.00 1.52
CA LYS A 26 4.38 -9.46 2.70
C LYS A 26 2.96 -10.05 2.72
N PRO A 27 2.53 -10.68 3.83
CA PRO A 27 1.22 -11.32 3.88
C PRO A 27 0.08 -10.29 3.67
N PRO A 28 -1.11 -10.74 3.27
CA PRO A 28 -2.29 -9.88 3.23
C PRO A 28 -2.54 -9.17 4.57
N PRO A 29 -3.14 -7.98 4.57
CA PRO A 29 -3.57 -7.31 5.79
C PRO A 29 -4.49 -8.20 6.64
N ASP A 30 -4.20 -8.32 7.93
CA ASP A 30 -5.10 -8.93 8.90
C ASP A 30 -6.04 -7.87 9.47
N LEU A 31 -7.35 -8.05 9.22
CA LEU A 31 -8.39 -7.10 9.61
C LEU A 31 -9.14 -7.53 10.88
N SER A 32 -8.80 -8.68 11.48
CA SER A 32 -9.62 -9.32 12.52
C SER A 32 -9.77 -8.51 13.82
N ASP A 33 -8.72 -7.79 14.24
CA ASP A 33 -8.67 -7.02 15.49
C ASP A 33 -8.38 -5.52 15.27
N ALA A 34 -8.61 -5.00 14.06
CA ALA A 34 -8.22 -3.64 13.70
C ALA A 34 -9.38 -2.64 13.67
N ASN A 35 -9.06 -1.35 13.88
CA ASN A 35 -10.02 -0.28 13.64
C ASN A 35 -10.23 -0.10 12.13
N ILE A 36 -11.46 -0.28 11.64
CA ILE A 36 -11.76 -0.18 10.20
C ILE A 36 -12.52 1.10 9.91
N ILE A 37 -12.01 1.87 8.95
CA ILE A 37 -12.68 3.03 8.35
C ILE A 37 -13.16 2.61 6.97
N GLU A 38 -14.45 2.39 6.80
CA GLU A 38 -15.04 2.11 5.48
C GLU A 38 -15.32 3.42 4.74
N LEU A 39 -14.58 3.68 3.65
CA LEU A 39 -14.79 4.83 2.78
C LEU A 39 -15.55 4.41 1.53
N ILE A 40 -16.87 4.64 1.52
CA ILE A 40 -17.78 4.21 0.44
C ILE A 40 -17.75 5.17 -0.76
N ILE A 41 -17.77 6.47 -0.48
CA ILE A 41 -17.63 7.56 -1.45
C ILE A 41 -17.14 8.77 -0.67
N GLY A 42 -16.35 9.61 -1.30
CA GLY A 42 -15.80 10.81 -0.68
C GLY A 42 -14.28 10.80 -0.65
N LEU A 43 -13.73 11.70 0.15
CA LEU A 43 -12.30 11.87 0.32
C LEU A 43 -11.95 11.90 1.82
N ILE A 44 -10.83 11.29 2.16
CA ILE A 44 -10.16 11.41 3.45
C ILE A 44 -8.83 12.10 3.19
N GLU A 45 -8.63 13.25 3.81
CA GLU A 45 -7.33 13.92 3.93
C GLU A 45 -6.85 13.70 5.36
N GLY A 46 -5.67 13.10 5.52
CA GLY A 46 -5.15 12.70 6.82
C GLY A 46 -3.68 13.03 7.01
N GLU A 47 -3.31 13.25 8.26
CA GLU A 47 -1.93 13.35 8.71
C GLU A 47 -1.74 12.39 9.88
N ASN A 48 -0.70 11.55 9.83
CA ASN A 48 -0.40 10.61 10.90
C ASN A 48 0.77 11.10 11.76
N HIS A 49 0.55 12.04 12.70
CA HIS A 49 1.66 12.66 13.45
C HIS A 49 2.49 11.70 14.32
N HIS A 50 1.96 10.54 14.73
CA HIS A 50 2.65 9.60 15.63
C HIS A 50 2.39 8.16 15.23
N ALA A 51 2.97 7.19 15.94
CA ALA A 51 2.51 5.81 15.83
C ALA A 51 1.05 5.74 16.30
N SER A 52 0.12 5.66 15.35
CA SER A 52 -1.30 5.49 15.59
C SER A 52 -1.59 4.07 16.08
N GLU A 53 -2.73 3.91 16.75
CA GLU A 53 -3.30 2.57 16.90
C GLU A 53 -3.57 1.99 15.50
N PRO A 54 -3.40 0.67 15.30
CA PRO A 54 -3.60 0.06 13.99
C PRO A 54 -5.02 0.32 13.47
N TYR A 55 -5.11 0.95 12.32
CA TYR A 55 -6.35 1.09 11.58
C TYR A 55 -6.15 0.78 10.10
N PHE A 56 -7.23 0.46 9.42
CA PHE A 56 -7.27 0.27 7.97
C PHE A 56 -8.39 1.12 7.38
N ILE A 57 -8.11 1.76 6.25
CA ILE A 57 -9.14 2.33 5.38
C ILE A 57 -9.45 1.28 4.31
N THR A 58 -10.72 0.91 4.18
CA THR A 58 -11.20 -0.01 3.15
C THR A 58 -12.11 0.72 2.18
N THR A 59 -12.07 0.33 0.90
CA THR A 59 -12.88 0.97 -0.13
C THR A 59 -13.59 -0.04 -1.04
N PRO A 60 -14.66 0.35 -1.75
CA PRO A 60 -15.37 -0.50 -2.70
C PRO A 60 -14.53 -1.06 -3.85
N SER A 61 -13.37 -0.47 -4.17
CA SER A 61 -12.46 -1.03 -5.17
C SER A 61 -11.79 -2.34 -4.71
N GLY A 62 -11.85 -2.61 -3.40
CA GLY A 62 -11.10 -3.68 -2.74
C GLY A 62 -9.74 -3.23 -2.21
N ALA A 63 -9.46 -1.92 -2.22
CA ALA A 63 -8.26 -1.38 -1.61
C ALA A 63 -8.35 -1.45 -0.08
N VAL A 64 -7.23 -1.85 0.54
CA VAL A 64 -7.01 -1.84 1.97
C VAL A 64 -5.75 -1.01 2.21
N ILE A 65 -5.91 0.12 2.88
CA ILE A 65 -4.84 1.08 3.18
C ILE A 65 -4.60 1.02 4.69
N PRO A 66 -3.53 0.36 5.16
CA PRO A 66 -3.15 0.42 6.57
C PRO A 66 -2.83 1.86 6.98
N ALA A 67 -2.86 2.12 8.29
CA ALA A 67 -2.37 3.37 8.86
C ALA A 67 -1.02 3.76 8.23
N PRO A 68 -0.92 4.93 7.56
CA PRO A 68 0.32 5.37 6.94
C PRO A 68 1.47 5.50 7.93
N ALA A 69 2.71 5.59 7.42
CA ALA A 69 3.87 5.75 8.28
C ALA A 69 3.75 7.01 9.17
N PRO A 70 4.40 7.04 10.36
CA PRO A 70 4.44 8.26 11.16
C PRO A 70 4.97 9.45 10.36
N TYR A 71 4.33 10.60 10.56
CA TYR A 71 4.50 11.87 9.87
C TYR A 71 4.13 11.86 8.37
N ALA A 72 3.38 10.85 7.89
CA ALA A 72 2.84 10.85 6.55
C ALA A 72 1.58 11.71 6.44
N GLU A 73 1.53 12.54 5.39
CA GLU A 73 0.33 13.23 4.91
C GLU A 73 -0.19 12.51 3.67
N PHE A 74 -1.50 12.24 3.63
CA PHE A 74 -2.07 11.40 2.59
C PHE A 74 -3.50 11.79 2.24
N THR A 75 -3.93 11.36 1.05
CA THR A 75 -5.32 11.42 0.61
C THR A 75 -5.79 10.06 0.12
N VAL A 76 -6.99 9.64 0.52
CA VAL A 76 -7.71 8.52 -0.09
C VAL A 76 -9.03 9.07 -0.64
N ALA A 77 -9.25 8.94 -1.94
CA ALA A 77 -10.48 9.36 -2.60
C ALA A 77 -11.17 8.16 -3.26
N VAL A 78 -12.50 8.10 -3.15
CA VAL A 78 -13.32 7.01 -3.72
C VAL A 78 -14.40 7.60 -4.60
N GLY A 79 -14.38 7.29 -5.87
CA GLY A 79 -15.35 7.80 -6.83
C GLY A 79 -16.68 7.06 -6.83
N SER A 80 -17.69 7.64 -7.48
CA SER A 80 -19.00 6.99 -7.72
C SER A 80 -18.88 5.75 -8.62
N ASP A 81 -17.82 5.67 -9.42
CA ASP A 81 -17.40 4.55 -10.25
C ASP A 81 -16.66 3.46 -9.45
N ASN A 82 -16.60 3.59 -8.12
CA ASN A 82 -15.88 2.74 -7.18
C ASN A 82 -14.37 2.68 -7.44
N VAL A 83 -13.81 3.63 -8.19
CA VAL A 83 -12.36 3.76 -8.34
C VAL A 83 -11.79 4.42 -7.07
N THR A 84 -10.66 3.93 -6.60
CA THR A 84 -9.93 4.52 -5.47
C THR A 84 -8.64 5.15 -5.95
N ILE A 85 -8.38 6.38 -5.55
CA ILE A 85 -7.07 7.03 -5.69
C ILE A 85 -6.47 7.17 -4.30
N VAL A 86 -5.22 6.76 -4.15
CA VAL A 86 -4.44 6.95 -2.92
C VAL A 86 -3.23 7.80 -3.25
N GLN A 87 -2.99 8.85 -2.48
CA GLN A 87 -1.91 9.81 -2.66
C GLN A 87 -1.09 9.90 -1.38
N ALA A 88 0.23 9.82 -1.50
CA ALA A 88 1.19 10.12 -0.44
C ALA A 88 1.76 11.51 -0.71
N HIS A 89 1.35 12.52 0.06
CA HIS A 89 1.89 13.88 -0.07
C HIS A 89 3.24 13.99 0.64
N SER A 90 3.37 13.32 1.79
CA SER A 90 4.60 13.18 2.54
C SER A 90 4.67 11.80 3.19
N GLY A 91 5.88 11.37 3.57
CA GLY A 91 6.09 10.04 4.15
C GLY A 91 5.76 8.90 3.18
N THR A 92 5.42 7.74 3.73
CA THR A 92 5.17 6.51 2.97
C THR A 92 3.76 6.00 3.25
N VAL A 93 3.04 5.62 2.21
CA VAL A 93 1.70 5.02 2.28
C VAL A 93 1.74 3.65 1.60
N GLU A 94 1.15 2.64 2.23
CA GLU A 94 1.03 1.31 1.62
C GLU A 94 -0.42 1.05 1.22
N VAL A 95 -0.60 0.38 0.09
CA VAL A 95 -1.91 0.01 -0.45
C VAL A 95 -1.90 -1.47 -0.81
N TYR A 96 -2.88 -2.22 -0.33
CA TYR A 96 -3.09 -3.60 -0.71
C TYR A 96 -4.39 -3.73 -1.51
N ALA A 97 -4.33 -4.36 -2.69
CA ALA A 97 -5.52 -4.72 -3.45
C ALA A 97 -5.25 -5.93 -4.35
N ALA A 98 -6.26 -6.79 -4.51
CA ALA A 98 -6.23 -7.96 -5.40
C ALA A 98 -4.96 -8.84 -5.27
N GLY A 99 -4.47 -9.04 -4.04
CA GLY A 99 -3.29 -9.87 -3.79
C GLY A 99 -1.96 -9.11 -3.80
N THR A 100 -1.94 -7.83 -4.18
CA THR A 100 -0.71 -7.08 -4.42
C THR A 100 -0.56 -5.93 -3.43
N TRP A 101 0.64 -5.82 -2.86
CA TRP A 101 1.07 -4.64 -2.13
C TRP A 101 1.73 -3.62 -3.07
N GLN A 102 1.39 -2.36 -2.87
CA GLN A 102 2.03 -1.22 -3.50
C GLN A 102 2.44 -0.22 -2.40
N THR A 103 3.72 0.13 -2.38
CA THR A 103 4.24 1.22 -1.55
C THR A 103 4.27 2.50 -2.39
N LEU A 104 3.82 3.61 -1.80
CA LEU A 104 3.89 4.96 -2.36
C LEU A 104 4.86 5.77 -1.51
N GLU A 105 5.82 6.39 -2.16
CA GLU A 105 6.69 7.39 -1.54
C GLU A 105 6.07 8.79 -1.66
N ALA A 106 6.66 9.75 -0.94
CA ALA A 106 6.22 11.13 -0.96
C ALA A 106 6.18 11.70 -2.39
N GLY A 107 5.04 12.29 -2.75
CA GLY A 107 4.74 12.81 -4.08
C GLY A 107 4.20 11.77 -5.06
N GLU A 108 3.92 10.54 -4.63
CA GLU A 108 3.37 9.48 -5.46
C GLU A 108 1.88 9.21 -5.19
N GLN A 109 1.21 8.66 -6.20
CA GLN A 109 -0.14 8.16 -6.14
C GLN A 109 -0.29 6.82 -6.86
N THR A 110 -1.35 6.09 -6.53
CA THR A 110 -1.83 4.93 -7.29
C THR A 110 -3.33 4.98 -7.47
N VAL A 111 -3.81 4.28 -8.50
CA VAL A 111 -5.23 4.09 -8.80
C VAL A 111 -5.57 2.62 -8.62
N VAL A 112 -6.67 2.33 -7.94
CA VAL A 112 -7.22 0.99 -7.76
C VAL A 112 -8.61 0.94 -8.38
N TRP A 113 -8.73 0.20 -9.48
CA TRP A 113 -10.02 -0.13 -10.07
C TRP A 113 -10.65 -1.34 -9.35
N PRO A 114 -11.99 -1.48 -9.36
CA PRO A 114 -12.67 -2.60 -8.72
C PRO A 114 -12.11 -3.97 -9.12
N GLY A 115 -11.62 -4.71 -8.11
CA GLY A 115 -11.07 -6.05 -8.29
C GLY A 115 -9.73 -6.11 -9.03
N LYS A 116 -9.02 -4.97 -9.16
CA LYS A 116 -7.69 -4.88 -9.77
C LYS A 116 -6.63 -4.59 -8.72
N ALA A 117 -5.40 -4.98 -9.05
CA ALA A 117 -4.22 -4.57 -8.28
C ALA A 117 -4.02 -3.05 -8.40
N PRO A 118 -3.30 -2.42 -7.44
CA PRO A 118 -2.94 -1.01 -7.58
C PRO A 118 -2.14 -0.77 -8.86
N SER A 119 -2.37 0.36 -9.52
CA SER A 119 -1.53 0.79 -10.63
C SER A 119 -0.08 1.01 -10.18
N THR A 120 0.85 1.02 -11.14
CA THR A 120 2.22 1.49 -10.86
C THR A 120 2.17 2.90 -10.26
N PRO A 121 3.06 3.24 -9.31
CA PRO A 121 3.14 4.58 -8.77
C PRO A 121 3.35 5.63 -9.86
N ALA A 122 2.65 6.74 -9.73
CA ALA A 122 2.75 7.89 -10.61
C ALA A 122 2.84 9.17 -9.76
N PRO A 123 3.36 10.29 -10.30
CA PRO A 123 3.33 11.56 -9.59
C PRO A 123 1.90 11.96 -9.19
N VAL A 124 1.76 12.55 -8.01
CA VAL A 124 0.47 13.09 -7.52
C VAL A 124 -0.10 14.09 -8.52
N ILE A 125 -1.34 13.85 -8.92
CA ILE A 125 -2.17 14.81 -9.65
C ILE A 125 -3.13 15.41 -8.61
N PRO A 126 -3.06 16.72 -8.33
CA PRO A 126 -3.95 17.33 -7.34
C PRO A 126 -5.42 17.04 -7.64
N LEU A 127 -6.11 16.48 -6.65
CA LEU A 127 -7.56 16.32 -6.71
C LEU A 127 -8.18 17.67 -6.38
N ASP A 128 -8.86 18.27 -7.36
CA ASP A 128 -9.68 19.45 -7.09
C ASP A 128 -10.93 19.00 -6.32
N ARG A 129 -10.95 19.30 -5.02
CA ARG A 129 -12.03 18.94 -4.10
C ARG A 129 -13.39 19.44 -4.59
N ASP A 130 -13.46 20.67 -5.10
CA ASP A 130 -14.72 21.28 -5.51
C ASP A 130 -15.27 20.61 -6.78
N SER A 131 -14.38 20.24 -7.71
CA SER A 131 -14.74 19.46 -8.88
C SER A 131 -15.16 18.03 -8.50
N TYR A 132 -14.40 17.36 -7.62
CA TYR A 132 -14.71 16.00 -7.16
C TYR A 132 -16.07 15.91 -6.44
N LEU A 133 -16.43 16.91 -5.64
CA LEU A 133 -17.73 16.94 -4.96
C LEU A 133 -18.91 17.16 -5.92
N GLN A 134 -18.65 17.71 -7.12
CA GLN A 134 -19.67 17.92 -8.15
C GLN A 134 -19.81 16.73 -9.09
N ASP A 135 -18.68 16.13 -9.46
CA ASP A 135 -18.59 14.92 -10.29
C ASP A 135 -17.55 13.96 -9.70
N PRO A 136 -18.00 12.99 -8.87
CA PRO A 136 -17.10 12.11 -8.16
C PRO A 136 -16.58 10.96 -9.03
N GLU A 137 -16.68 10.98 -10.36
CA GLU A 137 -16.03 9.98 -11.20
C GLU A 137 -14.51 10.19 -11.22
N LEU A 138 -13.74 9.18 -10.79
CA LEU A 138 -12.28 9.27 -10.70
C LEU A 138 -11.55 8.54 -11.83
N GLY A 139 -12.15 7.46 -12.33
CA GLY A 139 -11.57 6.59 -13.34
C GLY A 139 -11.53 7.18 -14.74
N GLY A 140 -12.35 8.20 -15.01
CA GLY A 140 -12.45 8.90 -16.31
C GLY A 140 -12.80 7.97 -17.47
N GLY A 141 -14.02 8.08 -18.00
CA GLY A 141 -14.34 7.57 -19.33
C GLY A 141 -13.69 8.37 -20.45
#